data_AF-A0A962X9E0-F1
#
_entry.id   AF-A0A962X9E0-F1
#
_cell.length_a   1.000
_cell.length_b   1.000
_cell.length_c   1.000
_cell.angle_alpha   90.00
_cell.angle_beta   90.00
_cell.angle_gamma   90.00
#
_symmetry.space_group_name_H-M   'P 1'
#
loop_
_entity.id
_entity.type
_entity.pdbx_description
1 polymer ?
#
loop_
_entity_poly.entity_id
_entity_poly.type
_entity_poly.pdbx_seq_one_letter_code
_entity_poly.pdbx_strand_id
1 'polypeptide(L)' 'MKYLRCEEDTPAKRKKLIREGGRQIREYLADTDLQRWAGPTRLHGLLLVYHGWEFVGQREVRRID' A
#
# COMPACT_ATOMS: atom_id res chain seq x y z
N MET A 1 -5.17 4.81 0.20
CA MET A 1 -6.26 3.96 -0.36
C MET A 1 -6.46 4.32 -1.82
N LYS A 2 -6.62 3.35 -2.73
CA LYS A 2 -6.82 3.62 -4.15
C LYS A 2 -8.16 3.05 -4.62
N TYR A 3 -8.97 3.93 -5.21
CA TYR A 3 -10.22 3.56 -5.88
C TYR A 3 -9.98 3.43 -7.38
N LEU A 4 -10.54 2.37 -7.95
CA LEU A 4 -10.62 2.13 -9.38
C LEU A 4 -12.01 2.43 -9.89
N ARG A 5 -12.08 3.08 -11.05
CA ARG A 5 -13.33 3.11 -11.83
C ARG A 5 -13.55 1.75 -12.48
N CYS A 6 -14.77 1.50 -12.92
CA CYS A 6 -15.17 0.22 -13.50
C CYS A 6 -14.33 -0.15 -14.72
N GLU A 7 -14.09 0.82 -15.60
CA GLU A 7 -13.36 0.64 -16.85
C GLU A 7 -11.85 0.43 -16.63
N GLU A 8 -11.34 0.86 -15.47
CA GLU A 8 -9.94 0.70 -15.10
C GLU A 8 -9.66 -0.62 -14.38
N ASP A 9 -10.72 -1.28 -13.91
CA ASP A 9 -10.63 -2.42 -13.03
C ASP A 9 -10.39 -3.72 -13.78
N THR A 10 -9.12 -3.95 -14.11
CA THR A 10 -8.66 -5.18 -14.74
C THR A 10 -7.67 -5.92 -13.84
N PRO A 11 -7.55 -7.26 -13.95
CA PRO A 11 -6.57 -8.02 -13.17
C PRO A 11 -5.13 -7.50 -13.34
N ALA A 12 -4.76 -7.06 -14.54
CA ALA A 12 -3.44 -6.49 -14.82
C ALA A 12 -3.22 -5.15 -14.10
N LYS A 13 -4.22 -4.25 -14.11
CA LYS A 13 -4.17 -2.97 -13.42
C LYS A 13 -4.13 -3.14 -11.91
N ARG A 14 -4.94 -4.04 -11.34
CA ARG A 14 -4.90 -4.39 -9.90
C ARG A 14 -3.50 -4.83 -9.49
N LYS A 15 -2.89 -5.78 -10.21
CA LYS A 15 -1.52 -6.26 -9.94
C LYS A 15 -0.49 -5.13 -9.99
N LYS A 16 -0.59 -4.25 -11.00
CA LYS A 16 0.29 -3.09 -11.15
C LYS A 16 0.17 -2.14 -9.95
N LEU A 17 -1.04 -1.77 -9.56
CA LEU A 17 -1.30 -0.88 -8.42
C LEU A 17 -0.84 -1.48 -7.09
N ILE A 18 -1.06 -2.78 -6.89
CA ILE A 18 -0.58 -3.47 -5.69
C ILE A 18 0.95 -3.41 -5.59
N ARG A 19 1.63 -3.67 -6.71
CA ARG A 19 3.10 -3.61 -6.78
C ARG A 19 3.63 -2.19 -6.54
N GLU A 20 3.02 -1.20 -7.18
CA GLU A 20 3.41 0.21 -7.05
C GLU A 20 3.17 0.75 -5.64
N GLY A 21 1.98 0.51 -5.08
CA GLY A 21 1.67 0.90 -3.70
C GLY A 21 2.58 0.20 -2.70
N GLY A 22 2.87 -1.09 -2.91
CA GLY A 22 3.85 -1.81 -2.09
C GLY A 22 5.26 -1.21 -2.15
N ARG A 23 5.69 -0.70 -3.31
CA ARG A 23 6.98 0.01 -3.44
C ARG A 23 6.97 1.32 -2.65
N GLN A 24 5.94 2.15 -2.83
CA GLN A 24 5.80 3.42 -2.13
C GLN A 24 5.77 3.24 -0.60
N ILE A 25 5.05 2.23 -0.11
CA ILE A 25 5.01 1.93 1.33
C ILE A 25 6.39 1.51 1.83
N ARG A 26 7.16 0.70 1.09
CA ARG A 26 8.53 0.35 1.49
C ARG A 26 9.44 1.57 1.55
N GLU A 27 9.33 2.48 0.60
CA GLU A 27 10.07 3.75 0.60
C GLU A 27 9.71 4.59 1.83
N TYR A 28 8.42 4.72 2.13
CA TYR A 28 7.94 5.43 3.31
C TYR A 28 8.40 4.77 4.61
N LEU A 29 8.34 3.44 4.71
CA LEU A 29 8.83 2.70 5.88
C LEU A 29 10.36 2.81 6.04
N ALA A 30 11.11 3.12 4.98
CA ALA A 30 12.55 3.32 5.03
C ALA A 30 12.94 4.79 5.32
N ASP A 31 11.98 5.71 5.39
CA ASP A 31 12.23 7.13 5.63
C ASP A 31 12.77 7.37 7.05
N THR A 32 14.01 7.84 7.15
CA THR A 32 14.71 8.04 8.43
C THR A 32 14.09 9.13 9.31
N ASP A 33 13.49 10.15 8.71
CA ASP A 33 12.84 11.23 9.47
C ASP A 33 11.54 10.71 10.08
N LEU A 34 10.73 10.00 9.29
CA LEU A 34 9.55 9.33 9.80
C LEU A 34 9.90 8.36 10.94
N GLN A 35 10.97 7.58 10.78
CA GLN A 35 11.45 6.65 11.81
C GLN A 35 11.84 7.39 13.09
N ARG A 36 12.47 8.55 12.97
CA ARG A 36 12.83 9.38 14.12
C ARG A 36 11.60 9.89 14.88
N TRP A 37 10.54 10.29 14.17
CA TRP A 37 9.29 10.77 14.79
C TRP A 37 8.44 9.66 15.39
N ALA A 38 8.39 8.48 14.77
CA ALA A 38 7.57 7.35 15.22
C ALA A 38 8.08 6.69 16.51
N GLY A 39 9.34 6.94 16.89
CA GLY A 39 9.95 6.36 18.08
C GLY A 39 10.11 4.83 17.97
N PRO A 40 10.19 4.09 19.10
CA PRO A 40 10.41 2.64 19.14
C PRO A 40 9.16 1.82 18.76
N THR A 41 8.42 2.27 17.75
CA THR A 41 7.16 1.65 17.31
C THR A 41 7.39 0.87 16.02
N ARG A 42 6.75 -0.30 15.90
CA ARG A 42 6.75 -1.05 14.63
C ARG A 42 5.77 -0.40 13.66
N LEU A 43 6.26 0.03 12.50
CA LEU A 43 5.42 0.59 11.45
C LEU A 43 4.90 -0.49 10.50
N HIS A 44 3.58 -0.50 10.30
CA HIS A 44 2.87 -1.39 9.38
C HIS A 44 2.18 -0.55 8.31
N GLY A 45 2.46 -0.84 7.04
CA GLY A 45 1.78 -0.19 5.92
C GLY A 45 0.70 -1.10 5.34
N LEU A 46 -0.51 -0.55 5.17
CA LEU A 46 -1.63 -1.24 4.56
C LEU A 46 -1.99 -0.60 3.22
N LEU A 47 -2.04 -1.43 2.18
CA LEU A 47 -2.57 -1.07 0.88
C LEU A 47 -3.94 -1.72 0.68
N LEU A 48 -4.92 -0.88 0.34
CA LEU A 48 -6.27 -1.29 0.04
C LEU A 48 -6.66 -0.77 -1.36
N VAL A 49 -7.15 -1.68 -2.20
CA VAL A 49 -7.68 -1.40 -3.53
C VAL A 49 -9.16 -1.74 -3.55
N TYR A 50 -9.96 -0.79 -4.03
CA TYR A 50 -11.42 -0.91 -4.13
C TYR A 50 -11.90 -0.66 -5.57
N HIS A 51 -12.95 -1.38 -5.96
CA HIS A 51 -13.74 -1.12 -7.15
C HIS A 51 -15.13 -0.65 -6.70
N GLY A 52 -15.49 0.61 -6.96
CA GLY A 52 -16.66 1.20 -6.33
C GLY A 52 -16.57 1.09 -4.80
N TRP A 53 -17.43 0.27 -4.20
CA TRP A 53 -17.45 -0.04 -2.77
C TRP A 53 -16.89 -1.43 -2.42
N GLU A 54 -16.56 -2.25 -3.42
CA GLU A 54 -16.12 -3.62 -3.22
C GLU A 54 -14.62 -3.68 -2.97
N PHE A 55 -14.23 -4.45 -1.96
CA PHE A 55 -12.84 -4.69 -1.66
C PHE A 55 -12.24 -5.73 -2.61
N VAL A 56 -11.26 -5.31 -3.41
CA VAL A 56 -10.70 -6.16 -4.46
C VAL A 56 -9.26 -6.61 -4.20
N GLY A 57 -8.60 -6.05 -3.19
CA GLY A 57 -7.26 -6.50 -2.82
C GLY A 57 -6.66 -5.78 -1.61
N GLN A 58 -6.00 -6.58 -0.76
CA GLN A 58 -5.19 -6.13 0.37
C GLN A 58 -3.72 -6.44 0.15
N ARG A 59 -2.85 -5.58 0.67
CA ARG A 59 -1.47 -5.97 0.98
C ARG A 59 -1.02 -5.30 2.26
N GLU A 60 -0.51 -6.10 3.19
CA GLU A 60 0.26 -5.59 4.32
C GLU A 60 1.75 -5.63 3.95
N VAL A 61 2.46 -4.55 4.27
CA VAL A 61 3.90 -4.44 4.16
C VAL A 61 4.43 -4.06 5.53
N ARG A 62 5.31 -4.91 6.07
CA ARG A 62 5.95 -4.70 7.36
C ARG A 62 7.42 -4.37 7.13
N ARG A 63 8.01 -3.62 8.04
CA ARG A 63 9.46 -3.60 8.20
C ARG A 63 9.92 -5.01 8.60
N ILE A 64 10.85 -5.56 7.81
CA ILE A 64 11.65 -6.72 8.18
C ILE A 64 12.94 -6.12 8.72
N ASP A 65 13.26 -6.46 9.96
CA ASP A 65 14.40 -5.94 10.72
C ASP A 65 15.74 -6.41 10.14
#